data_AF-B7RL60-F1
#
_entry.id   AF-B7RL60-F1
#
_cell.length_a   1.000
_cell.length_b   1.000
_cell.length_c   1.000
_cell.angle_alpha   90.00
_cell.angle_beta   90.00
_cell.angle_gamma   90.00
#
_symmetry.space_group_name_H-M   'P 1'
#
loop_
_entity.id
_entity.type
_entity.pdbx_description
1 polymer ?
#
loop_
_entity_poly.entity_id
_entity_poly.type
_entity_poly.pdbx_seq_one_letter_code
_entity_poly.pdbx_strand_id
1 'polypeptide(L)'
;MSNVQLPDDAAQQKFLLLSLEEAQATVRAYDTKAQIVGIGYTFALNIVAAVVGGLPGAGAEGPVFVVLFWLVIMAPLFFFGYVLYPSRRTAPTVADTSEAGLQRALYVQTARYSTVADLRAAVSQADWTAELVYEVLKVSKLREQKRLRFITALYATVLSFAVLAAKQLWTAL
;
A
#
# COMPACT_ATOMS: atom_id res chain seq x y z
N MET A 1 14.45 25.89 34.39
CA MET A 1 13.19 25.18 34.07
C MET A 1 12.60 25.85 32.84
N SER A 2 12.77 25.28 31.65
CA SER A 2 12.25 25.90 30.42
C SER A 2 10.73 25.82 30.45
N ASN A 3 10.06 26.97 30.40
CA ASN A 3 8.66 27.06 30.02
C ASN A 3 8.51 26.47 28.62
N VAL A 4 8.15 25.19 28.54
CA VAL A 4 7.66 24.60 27.30
C VAL A 4 6.29 25.23 27.10
N GLN A 5 6.25 26.27 26.28
CA GLN A 5 5.00 26.89 25.85
C GLN A 5 4.24 25.82 25.09
N LEU A 6 3.17 25.29 25.71
CA LEU A 6 2.31 24.29 25.09
C LEU A 6 1.88 24.84 23.74
N PRO A 7 2.07 24.11 22.63
CA PRO A 7 1.69 24.60 21.32
C PRO A 7 0.19 24.91 21.34
N ASP A 8 -0.20 26.04 20.76
CA ASP A 8 -1.61 26.44 20.58
C ASP A 8 -2.40 25.24 20.01
N ASP A 9 -3.48 24.82 20.67
CA ASP A 9 -4.23 23.60 20.30
C ASP A 9 -4.67 23.65 18.83
N ALA A 10 -4.97 24.85 18.32
CA ALA A 10 -5.26 25.09 16.91
C ALA A 10 -4.07 24.78 15.99
N ALA A 11 -2.85 25.12 16.40
CA ALA A 11 -1.64 24.80 15.64
C ALA A 11 -1.36 23.29 15.64
N GLN A 12 -1.54 22.61 16.78
CA GLN A 12 -1.38 21.15 16.86
C GLN A 12 -2.35 20.44 15.93
N GLN A 13 -3.64 20.80 15.98
CA GLN A 13 -4.68 20.24 15.10
C GLN A 13 -4.37 20.48 13.62
N LYS A 14 -3.87 21.68 13.28
CA LYS A 14 -3.44 21.99 11.91
C LYS A 14 -2.29 21.09 11.44
N PHE A 15 -1.27 20.86 12.27
CA PHE A 15 -0.18 19.94 11.94
C PHE A 15 -0.66 18.50 11.78
N LEU A 16 -1.59 18.04 12.62
CA LEU A 16 -2.19 16.71 12.49
C LEU A 16 -2.99 16.56 11.21
N LEU A 17 -3.78 17.56 10.83
CA LEU A 17 -4.52 17.58 9.56
C LEU A 17 -3.59 17.52 8.34
N LEU A 18 -2.54 18.34 8.31
CA LEU A 18 -1.53 18.32 7.25
C LEU A 18 -0.83 16.96 7.18
N SER A 19 -0.51 16.37 8.33
CA SER A 19 0.11 15.04 8.40
C SER A 19 -0.83 13.94 7.89
N LEU A 20 -2.14 14.05 8.19
CA LEU A 20 -3.15 13.13 7.69
C LEU A 20 -3.28 13.22 6.16
N GLU A 21 -3.36 14.44 5.62
CA GLU A 21 -3.45 14.69 4.18
C GLU A 21 -2.24 14.12 3.44
N GLU A 22 -1.03 14.39 3.92
CA GLU A 22 0.21 13.88 3.33
C GLU A 22 0.27 12.35 3.40
N ALA A 23 -0.14 11.76 4.53
CA ALA A 23 -0.16 10.31 4.68
C ALA A 23 -1.15 9.66 3.69
N GLN A 24 -2.32 10.27 3.46
CA GLN A 24 -3.31 9.80 2.50
C GLN A 24 -2.85 9.95 1.05
N ALA A 25 -2.25 11.09 0.72
CA ALA A 25 -1.65 11.33 -0.59
C ALA A 25 -0.56 10.28 -0.87
N THR A 26 0.28 9.98 0.11
CA THR A 26 1.33 8.97 -0.02
C THR A 26 0.76 7.56 -0.21
N VAL A 27 -0.31 7.18 0.50
CA VAL A 27 -0.98 5.88 0.31
C VAL A 27 -1.47 5.74 -1.13
N ARG A 28 -2.14 6.77 -1.67
CA ARG A 28 -2.61 6.78 -3.07
C ARG A 28 -1.43 6.75 -4.06
N ALA A 29 -0.33 7.43 -3.73
CA ALA A 29 0.86 7.41 -4.57
C ALA A 29 1.46 6.01 -4.71
N TYR A 30 1.38 5.14 -3.70
CA TYR A 30 1.83 3.75 -3.83
C TYR A 30 0.99 2.95 -4.83
N ASP A 31 -0.31 3.24 -4.95
CA ASP A 31 -1.17 2.58 -5.94
C ASP A 31 -0.77 2.98 -7.36
N THR A 32 -0.57 4.27 -7.60
CA THR A 32 -0.08 4.77 -8.89
C THR A 32 1.31 4.23 -9.22
N LYS A 33 2.23 4.19 -8.25
CA LYS A 33 3.57 3.61 -8.43
C LYS A 33 3.48 2.13 -8.81
N ALA A 34 2.64 1.34 -8.15
CA ALA A 34 2.45 -0.07 -8.47
C ALA A 34 1.88 -0.28 -9.88
N GLN A 35 0.93 0.56 -10.31
CA GLN A 35 0.37 0.49 -11.67
C GLN A 35 1.43 0.80 -12.73
N ILE A 36 2.15 1.91 -12.58
CA ILE A 36 3.18 2.33 -13.55
C ILE A 36 4.27 1.26 -13.66
N VAL A 37 4.77 0.78 -12.51
CA VAL A 37 5.84 -0.23 -12.51
C VAL A 37 5.34 -1.57 -13.04
N GLY A 38 4.11 -1.99 -12.73
CA GLY A 38 3.52 -3.22 -13.28
C GLY A 38 3.37 -3.18 -14.81
N ILE A 39 2.93 -2.04 -15.36
CA ILE A 39 2.87 -1.82 -16.82
C ILE A 39 4.29 -1.86 -17.42
N GLY A 40 5.24 -1.13 -16.81
CA GLY A 40 6.64 -1.11 -17.24
C GLY A 40 7.30 -2.48 -17.22
N TYR A 41 7.00 -3.30 -16.20
CA TYR A 41 7.47 -4.68 -16.11
C TYR A 41 6.92 -5.55 -17.25
N THR A 42 5.62 -5.47 -17.53
CA THR A 42 5.00 -6.20 -18.65
C THR A 42 5.62 -5.81 -19.99
N PHE A 43 5.85 -4.51 -20.19
CA PHE A 43 6.51 -4.02 -21.40
C PHE A 43 7.95 -4.54 -21.52
N ALA A 44 8.73 -4.50 -20.44
CA ALA A 44 10.08 -5.03 -20.43
C ALA A 44 10.13 -6.54 -20.68
N LEU A 45 9.19 -7.32 -20.13
CA LEU A 45 9.07 -8.75 -20.43
C LEU A 45 8.85 -9.01 -21.93
N ASN A 46 8.02 -8.21 -22.61
CA ASN A 46 7.82 -8.35 -24.05
C ASN A 46 9.10 -8.08 -24.84
N ILE A 47 9.91 -7.07 -24.44
CA ILE A 47 11.21 -6.82 -25.06
C ILE A 47 12.15 -8.02 -24.85
N VAL A 48 12.26 -8.51 -23.61
CA VAL A 48 13.11 -9.67 -23.30
C VAL A 48 12.65 -10.90 -24.09
N ALA A 49 11.35 -11.15 -24.16
CA ALA A 49 10.78 -12.24 -24.94
C ALA A 49 11.14 -12.12 -26.43
N ALA A 50 11.06 -10.91 -27.00
CA ALA A 50 11.42 -10.68 -28.39
C ALA A 50 12.92 -10.90 -28.67
N VAL A 51 13.80 -10.51 -27.74
CA VAL A 51 15.26 -10.70 -27.88
C VAL A 51 15.67 -12.16 -27.70
N VAL A 52 15.04 -12.87 -26.76
CA VAL A 52 15.41 -14.25 -26.38
C VAL A 52 14.67 -15.31 -27.25
N GLY A 53 13.69 -14.90 -28.06
CA GLY A 53 12.92 -15.81 -28.91
C GLY A 53 11.74 -16.49 -28.18
N GLY A 54 11.30 -15.93 -27.04
CA GLY A 54 10.16 -16.40 -26.27
C GLY A 54 10.41 -16.38 -24.75
N LEU A 55 9.33 -16.49 -23.98
CA LEU A 55 9.42 -16.68 -22.53
C LEU A 55 9.56 -18.17 -22.17
N PRO A 56 10.19 -18.49 -21.04
CA PRO A 56 10.28 -19.86 -20.53
C PRO A 56 8.91 -20.53 -20.45
N GLY A 57 8.82 -21.80 -20.82
CA GLY A 57 7.57 -22.58 -20.74
C GLY A 57 6.61 -22.44 -21.93
N ALA A 58 6.93 -21.63 -22.95
CA ALA A 58 6.15 -21.52 -24.18
C ALA A 58 6.37 -22.67 -25.19
N GLY A 59 7.37 -23.52 -24.98
CA GLY A 59 7.73 -24.64 -25.86
C GLY A 59 7.79 -25.99 -25.14
N ALA A 60 8.44 -26.98 -25.75
CA ALA A 60 8.60 -28.33 -25.21
C ALA A 60 9.65 -28.46 -24.08
N GLU A 61 10.00 -27.35 -23.40
CA GLU A 61 11.06 -27.29 -22.37
C GLU A 61 10.70 -28.12 -21.11
N GLY A 62 9.46 -28.61 -21.01
CA GLY A 62 9.00 -29.49 -19.93
C GLY A 62 8.30 -28.74 -18.77
N PRO A 63 7.66 -29.47 -17.84
CA PRO A 63 6.79 -28.89 -16.82
C PRO A 63 7.51 -27.95 -15.84
N VAL A 64 8.81 -28.14 -15.64
CA VAL A 64 9.61 -27.28 -14.74
C VAL A 64 9.63 -25.83 -15.22
N PHE A 65 9.73 -25.58 -16.53
CA PHE A 65 9.75 -24.23 -17.07
C PHE A 65 8.39 -23.53 -17.01
N VAL A 66 7.29 -24.30 -17.04
CA VAL A 66 5.94 -23.77 -16.79
C VAL A 66 5.82 -23.31 -15.34
N VAL A 67 6.33 -24.09 -14.39
CA VAL A 67 6.34 -23.69 -12.97
C VAL A 67 7.21 -22.45 -12.77
N LEU A 68 8.40 -22.38 -13.38
CA LEU A 68 9.26 -21.19 -13.32
C LEU A 68 8.59 -19.95 -13.90
N PHE A 69 7.88 -20.09 -15.03
CA PHE A 69 7.12 -18.98 -15.60
C PHE A 69 6.12 -18.41 -14.59
N TRP A 70 5.31 -19.27 -13.95
CA TRP A 70 4.33 -18.81 -12.97
C TRP A 70 4.96 -18.22 -11.70
N LEU A 71 5.99 -18.88 -11.16
CA LEU A 71 6.59 -18.48 -9.88
C LEU A 71 7.54 -17.29 -10.00
N VAL A 72 8.15 -17.08 -11.16
CA VAL A 72 9.22 -16.09 -11.35
C VAL A 72 8.79 -14.95 -12.27
N ILE A 73 8.03 -15.23 -13.33
CA ILE A 73 7.63 -14.22 -14.32
C ILE A 73 6.26 -13.64 -13.99
N MET A 74 5.30 -14.47 -13.58
CA MET A 74 3.97 -13.97 -13.21
C MET A 74 3.89 -13.46 -11.77
N ALA A 75 4.73 -13.97 -10.86
CA ALA A 75 4.69 -13.56 -9.45
C ALA A 75 4.82 -12.03 -9.22
N PRO A 76 5.71 -11.28 -9.89
CA PRO A 76 5.76 -9.82 -9.74
C PRO A 76 4.45 -9.11 -10.10
N LEU A 77 3.75 -9.57 -11.15
CA LEU A 77 2.45 -9.01 -11.54
C LEU A 77 1.40 -9.22 -10.44
N PHE A 78 1.37 -10.42 -9.83
CA PHE A 78 0.51 -10.68 -8.68
C PHE A 78 0.86 -9.81 -7.48
N PHE A 79 2.14 -9.59 -7.20
CA PHE A 79 2.56 -8.71 -6.12
C PHE A 79 2.18 -7.25 -6.35
N PHE A 80 2.29 -6.72 -7.58
CA PHE A 80 1.80 -5.38 -7.89
C PHE A 80 0.27 -5.30 -7.75
N GLY A 81 -0.47 -6.33 -8.19
CA GLY A 81 -1.91 -6.42 -7.91
C GLY A 81 -2.24 -6.45 -6.42
N TYR A 82 -1.41 -7.12 -5.61
CA TYR A 82 -1.56 -7.18 -4.15
C TYR A 82 -1.28 -5.83 -3.46
N VAL A 83 -0.42 -4.97 -4.03
CA VAL A 83 -0.26 -3.58 -3.57
C VAL A 83 -1.60 -2.85 -3.70
N LEU A 84 -2.32 -3.03 -4.81
CA LEU A 84 -3.60 -2.39 -5.07
C LEU A 84 -4.74 -2.95 -4.22
N TYR A 85 -4.66 -4.23 -3.85
CA TYR A 85 -5.77 -4.93 -3.21
C TYR A 85 -6.13 -4.35 -1.82
N PRO A 86 -7.38 -3.84 -1.64
CA PRO A 86 -7.86 -3.29 -0.38
C PRO A 86 -8.23 -4.43 0.58
N SER A 87 -7.22 -5.09 1.17
CA SER A 87 -7.47 -6.15 2.14
C SER A 87 -7.87 -5.59 3.50
N ARG A 88 -9.19 -5.60 3.77
CA ARG A 88 -9.77 -5.29 5.09
C ARG A 88 -9.28 -6.24 6.19
N ARG A 89 -8.95 -7.50 5.84
CA ARG A 89 -8.42 -8.50 6.79
C ARG A 89 -7.04 -8.19 7.32
N THR A 90 -6.26 -7.44 6.56
CA THR A 90 -4.92 -6.99 6.95
C THR A 90 -4.89 -5.50 7.26
N ALA A 91 -6.05 -4.85 7.31
CA ALA A 91 -6.13 -3.45 7.68
C ALA A 91 -5.60 -3.32 9.11
N PRO A 92 -4.61 -2.44 9.34
CA PRO A 92 -4.03 -2.29 10.66
C PRO A 92 -5.10 -1.81 11.64
N THR A 93 -5.42 -2.63 12.63
CA THR A 93 -6.20 -2.21 13.77
C THR A 93 -5.32 -1.33 14.67
N VAL A 94 -5.87 -0.21 15.13
CA VAL A 94 -5.32 0.52 16.26
C VAL A 94 -5.88 -0.19 17.50
N ALA A 95 -5.03 -0.53 18.46
CA ALA A 95 -5.43 -1.41 19.57
C ALA A 95 -6.62 -0.80 20.37
N ASP A 96 -7.54 -1.69 20.76
CA ASP A 96 -8.89 -1.43 21.30
C ASP A 96 -8.96 -0.42 22.47
N THR A 97 -7.91 -0.27 23.27
CA THR A 97 -7.93 0.64 24.43
C THR A 97 -7.94 2.12 24.07
N SER A 98 -7.63 2.50 22.82
CA SER A 98 -7.70 3.88 22.33
C SER A 98 -9.02 4.20 21.60
N GLU A 99 -9.90 3.21 21.39
CA GLU A 99 -11.18 3.41 20.70
C GLU A 99 -12.32 3.80 21.66
N ALA A 100 -12.14 3.52 22.95
CA ALA A 100 -13.09 3.86 24.01
C ALA A 100 -13.13 5.37 24.23
N GLY A 101 -14.05 6.05 23.53
CA GLY A 101 -14.27 7.50 23.61
C GLY A 101 -14.25 8.23 22.27
N LEU A 102 -13.78 7.58 21.20
CA LEU A 102 -13.85 8.15 19.85
C LEU A 102 -15.28 8.13 19.33
N GLN A 103 -15.74 9.26 18.81
CA GLN A 103 -17.02 9.41 18.14
C GLN A 103 -16.94 8.85 16.72
N ARG A 104 -15.79 8.95 16.04
CA ARG A 104 -15.61 8.63 14.61
C ARG A 104 -16.43 9.57 13.72
N ALA A 105 -16.41 10.85 14.09
CA ALA A 105 -17.09 11.93 13.38
C ALA A 105 -16.25 12.47 12.21
N LEU A 106 -14.93 12.30 12.23
CA LEU A 106 -14.02 12.78 11.16
C LEU A 106 -14.19 11.95 9.86
N TYR A 107 -14.15 10.62 9.96
CA TYR A 107 -14.60 9.72 8.91
C TYR A 107 -15.91 9.06 9.32
N VAL A 108 -17.01 9.76 9.01
CA VAL A 108 -18.36 9.42 9.45
C VAL A 108 -18.68 7.95 9.19
N GLN A 109 -18.88 7.21 10.28
CA GLN A 109 -19.41 5.86 10.21
C GLN A 109 -20.93 5.92 10.13
N THR A 110 -21.46 5.81 8.91
CA THR A 110 -22.90 5.86 8.63
C THR A 110 -23.71 4.77 9.36
N ALA A 111 -23.07 3.66 9.74
CA ALA A 111 -23.68 2.63 10.58
C ALA A 111 -23.93 3.10 12.03
N ARG A 112 -23.18 4.10 12.52
CA ARG A 112 -23.28 4.65 13.88
C ARG A 112 -24.17 5.89 13.94
N TYR A 113 -24.26 6.64 12.84
CA TYR A 113 -24.99 7.90 12.76
C TYR A 113 -26.05 7.83 11.66
N SER A 114 -27.29 7.58 12.06
CA SER A 114 -28.41 7.40 11.14
C SER A 114 -29.05 8.71 10.70
N THR A 115 -28.93 9.76 11.52
CA THR A 115 -29.50 11.08 11.24
C THR A 115 -28.46 12.20 11.34
N VAL A 116 -28.78 13.34 10.72
CA VAL A 116 -27.98 14.58 10.82
C VAL A 116 -27.90 15.08 12.26
N ALA A 117 -28.96 14.88 13.05
CA ALA A 117 -28.99 15.25 14.47
C ALA A 117 -27.99 14.42 15.27
N ASP A 118 -27.93 13.10 15.04
CA ASP A 118 -26.98 12.21 15.70
C ASP A 118 -25.54 12.60 15.38
N LEU A 119 -25.25 12.88 14.10
CA LEU A 119 -23.93 13.33 13.68
C LEU A 119 -23.56 14.68 14.30
N ARG A 120 -24.50 15.64 14.32
CA ARG A 120 -24.27 16.96 14.94
C ARG A 120 -23.97 16.83 16.44
N ALA A 121 -24.69 15.96 17.15
CA ALA A 121 -24.43 15.68 18.56
C ALA A 121 -23.03 15.07 18.75
N ALA A 122 -22.66 14.10 17.92
CA ALA A 122 -21.34 13.47 17.95
C ALA A 122 -20.20 14.46 17.68
N VAL A 123 -20.33 15.30 16.66
CA VAL A 123 -19.39 16.39 16.32
C VAL A 123 -19.20 17.34 17.50
N SER A 124 -20.27 17.67 18.24
CA SER A 124 -20.19 18.57 19.39
C SER A 124 -19.52 17.96 20.63
N GLN A 125 -19.47 16.62 20.71
CA GLN A 125 -18.89 15.88 21.83
C GLN A 125 -17.53 15.27 21.48
N ALA A 126 -17.06 15.44 20.25
CA ALA A 126 -15.82 14.84 19.76
C ALA A 126 -14.59 15.62 20.25
N ASP A 127 -13.62 14.89 20.78
CA ASP A 127 -12.26 15.38 20.91
C ASP A 127 -11.57 15.29 19.55
N TRP A 128 -11.52 16.42 18.84
CA TRP A 128 -10.92 16.51 17.50
C TRP A 128 -9.44 16.14 17.45
N THR A 129 -8.70 16.40 18.53
CA THR A 129 -7.29 16.05 18.61
C THR A 129 -7.15 14.53 18.68
N ALA A 130 -7.95 13.87 19.53
CA ALA A 130 -7.96 12.41 19.63
C ALA A 130 -8.40 11.73 18.32
N GLU A 131 -9.44 12.25 17.65
CA GLU A 131 -9.92 11.76 16.34
C GLU A 131 -8.82 11.87 15.26
N LEU A 132 -8.14 13.01 15.20
CA LEU A 132 -7.06 13.25 14.25
C LEU A 132 -5.86 12.34 14.52
N VAL A 133 -5.43 12.21 15.78
CA VAL A 133 -4.31 11.33 16.15
C VAL A 133 -4.62 9.88 15.78
N TYR A 134 -5.83 9.41 16.04
CA TYR A 134 -6.27 8.07 15.67
C TYR A 134 -6.16 7.85 14.16
N GLU A 135 -6.70 8.76 13.36
CA GLU A 135 -6.69 8.61 11.90
C GLU A 135 -5.30 8.78 11.30
N VAL A 136 -4.48 9.69 11.82
CA VAL A 136 -3.06 9.81 11.42
C VAL A 136 -2.32 8.50 11.67
N LEU A 137 -2.48 7.90 12.85
CA LEU A 137 -1.82 6.64 13.19
C LEU A 137 -2.29 5.50 12.27
N LYS A 138 -3.61 5.39 12.05
CA LYS A 138 -4.21 4.38 11.19
C LYS A 138 -3.76 4.50 9.73
N VAL A 139 -3.80 5.70 9.15
CA VAL A 139 -3.33 5.95 7.78
C VAL A 139 -1.82 5.74 7.68
N SER A 140 -1.05 6.11 8.69
CA SER A 140 0.41 5.87 8.72
C SER A 140 0.75 4.38 8.71
N LYS A 141 0.02 3.54 9.47
CA LYS A 141 0.18 2.09 9.42
C LYS A 141 -0.18 1.53 8.04
N LEU A 142 -1.26 2.04 7.42
CA LEU A 142 -1.65 1.63 6.06
C LEU A 142 -0.57 2.00 5.03
N ARG A 143 0.01 3.19 5.15
CA ARG A 143 1.14 3.66 4.33
C ARG A 143 2.33 2.71 4.44
N GLU A 144 2.72 2.33 5.65
CA GLU A 144 3.87 1.42 5.83
C GLU A 144 3.57 0.03 5.25
N GLN A 145 2.36 -0.46 5.41
CA GLN A 145 1.95 -1.71 4.79
C GLN A 145 2.02 -1.66 3.26
N LYS A 146 1.51 -0.58 2.63
CA LYS A 146 1.60 -0.37 1.17
C LYS A 146 3.06 -0.29 0.72
N ARG A 147 3.90 0.42 1.47
CA ARG A 147 5.35 0.51 1.23
C ARG A 147 6.00 -0.88 1.21
N LEU A 148 5.76 -1.69 2.24
CA LEU A 148 6.34 -3.04 2.33
C LEU A 148 5.90 -3.92 1.16
N ARG A 149 4.60 -3.94 0.83
CA ARG A 149 4.09 -4.69 -0.33
C ARG A 149 4.74 -4.25 -1.64
N PHE A 150 4.90 -2.94 -1.83
CA PHE A 150 5.52 -2.38 -3.02
C PHE A 150 7.00 -2.77 -3.12
N ILE A 151 7.75 -2.71 -2.02
CA ILE A 151 9.15 -3.14 -1.97
C ILE A 151 9.27 -4.64 -2.26
N THR A 152 8.39 -5.48 -1.72
CA THR A 152 8.36 -6.92 -2.04
C THR A 152 8.12 -7.17 -3.53
N ALA A 153 7.19 -6.43 -4.16
CA ALA A 153 6.95 -6.51 -5.59
C ALA A 153 8.18 -6.13 -6.42
N LEU A 154 8.91 -5.09 -6.00
CA LEU A 154 10.17 -4.67 -6.63
C LEU A 154 11.24 -5.75 -6.53
N TYR A 155 11.44 -6.35 -5.34
CA TYR A 155 12.39 -7.45 -5.18
C TYR A 155 12.04 -8.66 -6.06
N ALA A 156 10.75 -9.02 -6.14
CA ALA A 156 10.29 -10.08 -7.02
C ALA A 156 10.60 -9.77 -8.50
N THR A 157 10.43 -8.50 -8.91
CA THR A 157 10.75 -8.03 -10.26
C THR A 157 12.24 -8.15 -10.58
N VAL A 158 13.11 -7.71 -9.67
CA VAL A 158 14.57 -7.82 -9.82
C VAL A 158 15.00 -9.28 -9.91
N LEU A 159 14.46 -10.14 -9.03
CA LEU A 159 14.72 -11.58 -9.07
C LEU A 159 14.28 -12.20 -10.40
N SER A 160 13.13 -11.78 -10.92
CA SER A 160 12.61 -12.23 -12.21
C SER A 160 13.58 -11.96 -13.36
N PHE A 161 14.06 -10.71 -13.46
CA PHE A 161 15.04 -10.35 -14.49
C PHE A 161 16.38 -11.04 -14.28
N ALA A 162 16.83 -11.23 -13.03
CA ALA A 162 18.05 -11.98 -12.75
C ALA A 162 17.98 -13.43 -13.24
N VAL A 163 16.85 -14.11 -13.01
CA VAL A 163 16.63 -15.48 -13.50
C VAL A 163 16.57 -15.53 -15.02
N LEU A 164 15.89 -14.58 -15.68
CA LEU A 164 15.86 -14.49 -17.14
C LEU A 164 17.27 -14.26 -17.73
N ALA A 165 18.04 -13.36 -17.13
CA ALA A 165 19.42 -13.10 -17.54
C ALA A 165 20.32 -14.34 -17.34
N ALA A 166 20.17 -15.05 -16.22
CA ALA A 166 20.90 -16.29 -15.96
C ALA A 166 20.55 -17.38 -16.97
N LYS A 167 19.27 -17.56 -17.33
CA LYS A 167 18.84 -18.47 -18.40
C LYS A 167 19.53 -18.10 -19.72
N GLN A 168 19.50 -16.82 -20.09
CA GLN A 168 20.07 -16.36 -21.36
C GLN A 168 21.58 -16.59 -21.43
N LEU A 169 22.31 -16.32 -20.35
CA LEU A 169 23.75 -16.58 -20.27
C LEU A 169 24.05 -18.07 -20.37
N TRP A 170 23.26 -18.93 -19.71
CA TRP A 170 23.42 -20.37 -19.80
C TRP A 170 23.20 -20.91 -21.22
N THR A 171 22.23 -20.37 -21.96
CA THR A 171 21.99 -20.77 -23.35
C THR A 171 23.03 -20.23 -24.33
N ALA A 172 23.79 -19.20 -23.95
CA ALA A 172 24.81 -18.58 -24.79
C ALA A 172 26.22 -19.17 -24.58
N LEU A 173 26.43 -19.91 -23.48
CA LEU A 173 27.65 -20.66 -23.15
C LEU A 173 27.60 -22.07 -23.73
#